data_AF-A0A1S8WT12-F1
#
_entry.id   AF-A0A1S8WT12-F1
#
_cell.length_a   1.000
_cell.length_b   1.000
_cell.length_c   1.000
_cell.angle_alpha   90.00
_cell.angle_beta   90.00
_cell.angle_gamma   90.00
#
_symmetry.space_group_name_H-M   'P 1'
#
loop_
_entity.id
_entity.type
_entity.pdbx_description
1 polymer ?
#
loop_
_entity_poly.entity_id
_entity_poly.type
_entity_poly.pdbx_seq_one_letter_code
_entity_poly.pdbx_strand_id
1 'polypeptide(L)'
;MNDIVQRNFTEDYHNMTHKHLTIMEWLSMGHCASLQYIVKVDDDTFVDIFHLVRFLRSDQLKTSPGFYCSATKGAKPTRPKKGVPETKWVITKEEFDKDVFPVYCEGLGYIVEARVAPFLYLCSMFTQTIWIDDVYVTGILAEKLGISRQAFLPGHAYDRAGPTITVNLSRRPSEDFGTVR
;
A
#
# COMPACT_ATOMS: atom_id res chain seq x y z
N MET A 1 12.01 -21.79 -5.38
CA MET A 1 10.56 -21.68 -5.15
C MET A 1 10.32 -21.74 -3.65
N ASN A 2 10.31 -20.58 -3.00
CA ASN A 2 9.98 -20.36 -1.57
C ASN A 2 9.45 -18.92 -1.39
N ASP A 3 8.87 -18.37 -2.45
CA ASP A 3 8.57 -16.96 -2.70
C ASP A 3 7.12 -16.77 -3.14
N ILE A 4 6.32 -17.84 -3.15
CA ILE A 4 4.92 -17.85 -3.54
C ILE A 4 4.08 -18.32 -2.36
N VAL A 5 3.10 -17.50 -1.98
CA VAL A 5 2.02 -17.89 -1.07
C VAL A 5 0.76 -18.03 -1.92
N GLN A 6 0.18 -19.22 -1.95
CA GLN A 6 -1.00 -19.54 -2.76
C GLN A 6 -2.12 -20.07 -1.87
N ARG A 7 -3.36 -19.65 -2.17
CA ARG A 7 -4.57 -20.13 -1.52
C ARG A 7 -5.59 -20.57 -2.56
N ASN A 8 -6.49 -21.45 -2.16
CA ASN A 8 -7.51 -22.00 -3.03
C ASN A 8 -8.77 -21.12 -3.08
N PHE A 9 -8.77 -20.09 -3.93
CA PHE A 9 -9.95 -19.33 -4.33
C PHE A 9 -9.78 -18.80 -5.77
N THR A 10 -10.90 -18.46 -6.41
CA THR A 10 -10.89 -17.93 -7.79
C THR A 10 -10.35 -16.51 -7.82
N GLU A 11 -9.40 -16.27 -8.73
CA GLU A 11 -8.90 -14.95 -9.05
C GLU A 11 -10.03 -14.04 -9.56
N ASP A 12 -10.41 -13.03 -8.77
CA ASP A 12 -11.43 -12.04 -9.12
C ASP A 12 -11.20 -10.75 -8.32
N TYR A 13 -11.58 -9.61 -8.89
CA TYR A 13 -11.51 -8.32 -8.19
C TYR A 13 -12.31 -8.31 -6.89
N HIS A 14 -13.45 -9.00 -6.85
CA HIS A 14 -14.26 -9.11 -5.64
C HIS A 14 -13.61 -9.99 -4.56
N ASN A 15 -12.57 -10.73 -4.92
CA ASN A 15 -11.79 -11.58 -4.01
C ASN A 15 -10.46 -10.94 -3.58
N MET A 16 -10.19 -9.69 -3.94
CA MET A 16 -8.95 -8.98 -3.55
C MET A 16 -8.76 -8.93 -2.05
N THR A 17 -9.85 -8.76 -1.28
CA THR A 17 -9.76 -8.77 0.18
C THR A 17 -9.30 -10.12 0.73
N HIS A 18 -9.71 -11.23 0.13
CA HIS A 18 -9.22 -12.56 0.50
C HIS A 18 -7.72 -12.72 0.20
N LYS A 19 -7.23 -12.15 -0.90
CA LYS A 19 -5.78 -12.11 -1.21
C LYS A 19 -5.01 -11.35 -0.15
N HIS A 20 -5.45 -10.14 0.17
CA HIS A 20 -4.79 -9.28 1.16
C HIS A 20 -4.74 -9.96 2.54
N LEU A 21 -5.88 -10.51 2.98
CA LEU A 21 -5.95 -11.24 4.25
C LEU A 21 -5.12 -12.53 4.26
N THR A 22 -4.88 -13.16 3.10
CA THR A 22 -4.02 -14.35 3.02
C THR A 22 -2.61 -14.05 3.48
N ILE A 23 -2.04 -12.91 3.10
CA ILE A 23 -0.72 -12.49 3.58
C ILE A 23 -0.74 -12.16 5.08
N MET A 24 -1.82 -11.53 5.56
CA MET A 24 -1.97 -11.21 7.00
C MET A 24 -2.06 -12.49 7.84
N GLU A 25 -2.84 -13.47 7.40
CA GLU A 25 -2.91 -14.79 8.03
C GLU A 25 -1.55 -15.49 8.01
N TRP A 26 -0.90 -15.54 6.85
CA TRP A 26 0.38 -16.22 6.68
C TRP A 26 1.45 -15.64 7.62
N LEU A 27 1.51 -14.30 7.75
CA LEU A 27 2.39 -13.65 8.72
C LEU A 27 1.97 -13.95 10.17
N SER A 28 0.67 -13.99 10.46
CA SER A 28 0.15 -14.30 11.80
C SER A 28 0.47 -15.71 12.28
N MET A 29 0.63 -16.66 11.36
CA MET A 29 1.04 -18.04 11.64
C MET A 29 2.53 -18.19 11.98
N GLY A 30 3.30 -17.08 11.98
CA GLY A 30 4.71 -17.08 12.36
C GLY A 30 5.67 -17.47 11.25
N HIS A 31 5.21 -17.56 9.99
CA HIS A 31 6.06 -17.92 8.85
C HIS A 31 7.19 -16.90 8.56
N CYS A 32 7.14 -15.70 9.14
CA CYS A 32 8.21 -14.69 9.06
C CYS A 32 8.41 -13.93 10.38
N ALA A 33 8.79 -14.64 11.45
CA ALA A 33 8.86 -14.09 12.81
C ALA A 33 9.88 -12.94 13.01
N SER A 34 10.89 -12.81 12.14
CA SER A 34 11.91 -11.76 12.24
C SER A 34 11.60 -10.51 11.40
N LEU A 35 10.45 -10.46 10.73
CA LEU A 35 10.06 -9.34 9.88
C LEU A 35 9.76 -8.10 10.73
N GLN A 36 10.36 -6.95 10.36
CA GLN A 36 10.10 -5.68 11.05
C GLN A 36 8.98 -4.88 10.38
N TYR A 37 8.98 -4.86 9.05
CA TYR A 37 8.04 -4.09 8.25
C TYR A 37 7.49 -4.94 7.10
N ILE A 38 6.22 -4.70 6.77
CA ILE A 38 5.57 -5.18 5.57
C ILE A 38 5.56 -4.02 4.58
N VAL A 39 5.99 -4.31 3.35
CA VAL A 39 5.81 -3.42 2.21
C VAL A 39 4.88 -4.12 1.23
N LYS A 40 3.69 -3.56 1.00
CA LYS A 40 2.75 -4.02 -0.03
C LYS A 40 2.79 -3.05 -1.19
N VAL A 41 2.89 -3.59 -2.39
CA VAL A 41 2.75 -2.88 -3.67
C VAL A 41 2.01 -3.78 -4.65
N ASP A 42 1.38 -3.18 -5.65
CA ASP A 42 0.80 -3.92 -6.77
C ASP A 42 1.90 -4.29 -7.79
N ASP A 43 1.62 -5.27 -8.64
CA ASP A 43 2.58 -5.80 -9.64
C ASP A 43 2.82 -4.84 -10.81
N ASP A 44 1.99 -3.82 -10.96
CA ASP A 44 2.10 -2.72 -11.91
C ASP A 44 2.73 -1.45 -11.30
N THR A 45 3.29 -1.54 -10.09
CA THR A 45 3.92 -0.42 -9.38
C THR A 45 5.45 -0.46 -9.48
N PHE A 46 6.06 0.69 -9.80
CA PHE A 46 7.52 0.86 -9.72
C PHE A 46 7.98 1.20 -8.30
N VAL A 47 9.04 0.56 -7.83
CA VAL A 47 9.63 0.80 -6.51
C VAL A 47 11.11 1.17 -6.64
N ASP A 48 11.49 2.37 -6.16
CA ASP A 48 12.91 2.68 -5.91
C ASP A 48 13.37 1.96 -4.64
N ILE A 49 13.96 0.77 -4.82
CA ILE A 49 14.41 -0.10 -3.74
C ILE A 49 15.49 0.58 -2.88
N PHE A 50 16.37 1.40 -3.46
CA PHE A 50 17.42 2.07 -2.69
C PHE A 50 16.85 3.15 -1.78
N HIS A 51 15.88 3.90 -2.28
CA HIS A 51 15.15 4.87 -1.49
C HIS A 51 14.32 4.20 -0.39
N LEU A 52 13.60 3.12 -0.73
CA LEU A 52 12.82 2.32 0.23
C LEU A 52 13.69 1.81 1.39
N VAL A 53 14.85 1.22 1.10
CA VAL A 53 15.76 0.70 2.13
C VAL A 53 16.26 1.82 3.05
N ARG A 54 16.54 3.02 2.51
CA ARG A 54 16.93 4.17 3.34
C ARG A 54 15.79 4.62 4.23
N PHE A 55 14.57 4.69 3.70
CA PHE A 55 13.38 5.06 4.46
C PHE A 55 13.10 4.05 5.60
N LEU A 56 13.18 2.75 5.31
CA LEU A 56 13.00 1.66 6.29
C LEU A 56 14.01 1.69 7.45
N ARG A 57 15.18 2.28 7.23
CA ARG A 57 16.23 2.43 8.25
C ARG A 57 16.17 3.76 9.01
N SER A 58 15.30 4.68 8.59
CA SER A 58 15.15 5.96 9.26
C SER A 58 14.47 5.82 10.62
N ASP A 59 14.76 6.73 11.55
CA ASP A 59 14.08 6.76 12.85
C ASP A 59 12.61 7.19 12.76
N GLN A 60 12.18 7.71 11.61
CA GLN A 60 10.81 8.17 11.41
C GLN A 60 9.80 7.07 11.67
N LEU A 61 10.03 5.87 11.12
CA LEU A 61 9.18 4.69 11.32
C LEU A 61 9.09 4.24 12.79
N LYS A 62 10.08 4.58 13.61
CA LYS A 62 10.09 4.24 15.04
C LYS A 62 9.27 5.22 15.86
N THR A 63 9.19 6.47 15.42
CA THR A 63 8.56 7.56 16.18
C THR A 63 7.05 7.67 15.95
N SER A 64 6.55 7.13 14.84
CA SER A 64 5.15 7.27 14.47
C SER A 64 4.63 5.94 13.93
N PRO A 65 4.01 5.10 14.77
CA PRO A 65 3.56 3.77 14.35
C PRO A 65 2.30 3.84 13.48
N GLY A 66 2.14 2.86 12.58
CA GLY A 66 0.99 2.72 11.70
C GLY A 66 1.37 2.68 10.21
N PHE A 67 0.35 2.77 9.36
CA PHE A 67 0.55 2.72 7.92
C PHE A 67 1.22 4.00 7.40
N TYR A 68 2.17 3.85 6.48
CA TYR A 68 2.72 4.92 5.65
C TYR A 68 2.29 4.68 4.21
N CYS A 69 1.52 5.62 3.66
CA CYS A 69 0.87 5.46 2.36
C CYS A 69 0.38 6.80 1.79
N SER A 70 -0.09 6.78 0.54
CA SER A 70 -1.00 7.84 0.05
C SER A 70 -2.35 7.66 0.74
N ALA A 71 -2.65 8.50 1.73
CA ALA A 71 -3.83 8.35 2.58
C ALA A 71 -5.02 9.17 2.03
N THR A 72 -6.10 8.49 1.66
CA THR A 72 -7.30 9.11 1.10
C THR A 72 -8.38 9.30 2.16
N LYS A 73 -8.91 10.53 2.24
CA LYS A 73 -9.94 10.95 3.20
C LYS A 73 -11.18 11.47 2.48
N GLY A 74 -12.36 11.12 3.00
CA GLY A 74 -13.63 11.66 2.51
C GLY A 74 -14.12 11.05 1.19
N ALA A 75 -13.49 9.98 0.71
CA ALA A 75 -13.95 9.23 -0.45
C ALA A 75 -15.35 8.66 -0.21
N LYS A 76 -16.23 8.81 -1.21
CA LYS A 76 -17.61 8.32 -1.15
C LYS A 76 -17.74 7.05 -1.98
N PRO A 77 -18.43 6.00 -1.49
CA PRO A 77 -18.64 4.78 -2.25
C PRO A 77 -19.46 5.05 -3.52
N THR A 78 -19.06 4.44 -4.63
CA THR A 78 -19.88 4.46 -5.85
C THR A 78 -21.05 3.50 -5.69
N ARG A 79 -22.27 4.03 -5.73
CA ARG A 79 -23.50 3.24 -5.55
C ARG A 79 -24.12 2.83 -6.89
N PRO A 80 -24.83 1.69 -6.96
CA PRO A 80 -25.60 1.32 -8.15
C PRO A 80 -26.58 2.42 -8.53
N LYS A 81 -26.69 2.75 -9.81
CA LYS A 81 -27.61 3.75 -10.34
C LYS A 81 -28.43 3.16 -11.49
N LYS A 82 -29.76 3.28 -11.40
CA LYS A 82 -30.65 2.79 -12.45
C LYS A 82 -30.34 3.48 -13.78
N GLY A 83 -30.11 2.68 -14.83
CA GLY A 83 -29.85 3.19 -16.18
C GLY A 83 -28.41 3.66 -16.41
N VAL A 84 -27.50 3.46 -15.47
CA VAL A 84 -26.05 3.73 -15.64
C VAL A 84 -25.31 2.39 -15.62
N PRO A 85 -24.42 2.12 -16.59
CA PRO A 85 -23.56 0.94 -16.54
C PRO A 85 -22.75 0.90 -15.25
N GLU A 86 -22.61 -0.29 -14.67
CA GLU A 86 -21.81 -0.47 -13.45
C GLU A 86 -20.34 -0.15 -13.74
N THR A 87 -19.75 0.68 -12.89
CA THR A 87 -18.30 0.90 -12.89
C THR A 87 -17.62 -0.21 -12.12
N LYS A 88 -16.31 -0.39 -12.33
CA LYS A 88 -15.48 -1.35 -11.60
C LYS A 88 -15.70 -1.34 -10.08
N TRP A 89 -15.92 -0.16 -9.48
CA TRP A 89 -15.91 0.06 -8.02
C TRP A 89 -17.31 0.27 -7.40
N VAL A 90 -18.36 -0.33 -7.98
CA VAL A 90 -19.71 -0.24 -7.42
C VAL A 90 -19.80 -1.10 -6.15
N ILE A 91 -20.39 -0.55 -5.08
CA ILE A 91 -20.65 -1.25 -3.83
C ILE A 91 -22.04 -0.90 -3.28
N THR A 92 -22.79 -1.92 -2.91
CA THR A 92 -24.18 -1.81 -2.43
C THR A 92 -24.26 -1.31 -0.99
N LYS A 93 -25.43 -0.83 -0.55
CA LYS A 93 -25.61 -0.38 0.85
C LYS A 93 -25.61 -1.55 1.83
N GLU A 94 -25.97 -2.73 1.34
CA GLU A 94 -25.95 -3.99 2.06
C GLU A 94 -24.51 -4.43 2.38
N GLU A 95 -23.58 -4.24 1.43
CA GLU A 95 -22.15 -4.51 1.64
C GLU A 95 -21.47 -3.46 2.52
N PHE A 96 -21.78 -2.18 2.31
CA PHE A 96 -21.24 -1.06 3.10
C PHE A 96 -22.30 0.01 3.27
N ASP A 97 -22.79 0.23 4.49
CA ASP A 97 -23.95 1.07 4.77
C ASP A 97 -23.64 2.57 4.86
N LYS A 98 -22.40 2.93 5.21
CA LYS A 98 -21.96 4.32 5.39
C LYS A 98 -21.80 5.07 4.06
N ASP A 99 -21.98 6.38 4.08
CA ASP A 99 -21.88 7.23 2.88
C ASP A 99 -20.43 7.72 2.60
N VAL A 100 -19.49 7.45 3.49
CA VAL A 100 -18.08 7.84 3.39
C VAL A 100 -17.21 6.69 3.88
N PHE A 101 -16.16 6.36 3.11
CA PHE A 101 -15.16 5.38 3.53
C PHE A 101 -14.31 5.92 4.69
N PRO A 102 -13.83 5.06 5.62
CA PRO A 102 -12.80 5.46 6.58
C PRO A 102 -11.54 5.92 5.84
N VAL A 103 -10.66 6.67 6.49
CA VAL A 103 -9.36 7.00 5.87
C VAL A 103 -8.62 5.71 5.57
N TYR A 104 -8.16 5.52 4.34
CA TYR A 104 -7.48 4.29 3.88
C TYR A 104 -6.26 4.65 3.03
N CYS A 105 -5.37 3.69 2.85
CA CYS A 105 -4.21 3.78 1.95
C CYS A 105 -4.63 3.41 0.53
N GLU A 106 -4.25 4.22 -0.46
CA GLU A 106 -4.49 3.88 -1.87
C GLU A 106 -3.68 2.66 -2.32
N GLY A 107 -4.21 1.90 -3.29
CA GLY A 107 -3.71 0.58 -3.70
C GLY A 107 -2.29 0.52 -4.21
N LEU A 108 -1.72 1.66 -4.64
CA LEU A 108 -0.33 1.75 -5.10
C LEU A 108 0.67 1.16 -4.10
N GLY A 109 0.42 1.32 -2.79
CA GLY A 109 1.17 0.61 -1.78
C GLY A 109 1.21 1.27 -0.42
N TYR A 110 1.67 0.49 0.56
CA TYR A 110 1.87 0.96 1.92
C TYR A 110 3.06 0.27 2.59
N ILE A 111 3.54 0.90 3.67
CA ILE A 111 4.49 0.33 4.62
C ILE A 111 3.83 0.29 6.00
N VAL A 112 3.98 -0.80 6.75
CA VAL A 112 3.49 -0.90 8.13
C VAL A 112 4.34 -1.87 8.94
N GLU A 113 4.37 -1.75 10.26
CA GLU A 113 5.11 -2.70 11.10
C GLU A 113 4.52 -4.11 11.00
N ALA A 114 5.36 -5.14 10.84
CA ALA A 114 4.88 -6.51 10.66
C ALA A 114 4.06 -7.03 11.86
N ARG A 115 4.32 -6.48 13.05
CA ARG A 115 3.57 -6.80 14.27
C ARG A 115 2.07 -6.50 14.19
N VAL A 116 1.61 -5.68 13.23
CA VAL A 116 0.18 -5.38 13.10
C VAL A 116 -0.60 -6.50 12.38
N ALA A 117 0.07 -7.34 11.59
CA ALA A 117 -0.60 -8.35 10.76
C ALA A 117 -1.50 -9.32 11.54
N PRO A 118 -1.07 -9.88 12.71
CA PRO A 118 -1.94 -10.74 13.50
C PRO A 118 -3.21 -10.03 14.00
N PHE A 119 -3.11 -8.75 14.35
CA PHE A 119 -4.25 -7.96 14.82
C PHE A 119 -5.22 -7.64 13.69
N LEU A 120 -4.71 -7.28 12.51
CA LEU A 120 -5.53 -7.09 11.32
C LEU A 120 -6.26 -8.37 10.94
N TYR A 121 -5.55 -9.50 10.90
CA TYR A 121 -6.16 -10.79 10.59
C TYR A 121 -7.22 -11.20 11.63
N LEU A 122 -6.93 -11.06 12.92
CA LEU A 122 -7.91 -11.39 13.96
C LEU A 122 -9.14 -10.47 13.90
N CYS A 123 -8.94 -9.17 13.65
CA CYS A 123 -10.04 -8.20 13.52
C CYS A 123 -10.96 -8.50 12.32
N SER A 124 -10.40 -9.04 11.23
CA SER A 124 -11.19 -9.38 10.04
C SER A 124 -12.18 -10.51 10.30
N MET A 125 -11.83 -11.47 11.16
CA MET A 125 -12.70 -12.58 11.55
C MET A 125 -14.00 -12.15 12.23
N PHE A 126 -14.04 -10.91 12.76
CA PHE A 126 -15.20 -10.33 13.46
C PHE A 126 -15.76 -9.08 12.76
N THR A 127 -15.31 -8.79 11.54
CA THR A 127 -15.70 -7.58 10.82
C THR A 127 -16.28 -7.94 9.47
N GLN A 128 -17.50 -7.49 9.18
CA GLN A 128 -18.16 -7.69 7.88
C GLN A 128 -17.23 -7.28 6.74
N THR A 129 -16.89 -8.25 5.89
CA THR A 129 -15.98 -8.07 4.77
C THR A 129 -16.64 -7.28 3.64
N ILE A 130 -15.87 -6.36 3.06
CA ILE A 130 -16.16 -5.77 1.75
C ILE A 130 -15.07 -6.20 0.79
N TRP A 131 -15.33 -6.16 -0.51
CA TRP A 131 -14.39 -6.69 -1.49
C TRP A 131 -13.22 -5.75 -1.83
N ILE A 132 -13.38 -4.44 -1.56
CA ILE A 132 -12.35 -3.42 -1.76
C ILE A 132 -11.30 -3.52 -0.64
N ASP A 133 -10.20 -4.21 -0.93
CA ASP A 133 -9.17 -4.63 0.02
C ASP A 133 -8.48 -3.48 0.73
N ASP A 134 -8.08 -2.45 0.00
CA ASP A 134 -7.43 -1.27 0.56
C ASP A 134 -8.31 -0.58 1.60
N VAL A 135 -9.59 -0.38 1.26
CA VAL A 135 -10.59 0.22 2.17
C VAL A 135 -10.86 -0.70 3.35
N TYR A 136 -10.95 -2.01 3.14
CA TYR A 136 -11.21 -2.97 4.20
C TYR A 136 -10.04 -3.04 5.19
N VAL A 137 -8.84 -3.40 4.73
CA VAL A 137 -7.68 -3.69 5.59
C VAL A 137 -7.09 -2.41 6.17
N THR A 138 -6.79 -1.41 5.33
CA THR A 138 -6.10 -0.20 5.78
C THR A 138 -7.05 0.91 6.23
N GLY A 139 -8.35 0.75 5.96
CA GLY A 139 -9.41 1.64 6.42
C GLY A 139 -10.20 1.07 7.59
N ILE A 140 -11.10 0.13 7.31
CA ILE A 140 -12.08 -0.38 8.28
C ILE A 140 -11.39 -1.08 9.46
N LEU A 141 -10.50 -2.05 9.20
CA LEU A 141 -9.81 -2.79 10.26
C LEU A 141 -8.82 -1.89 11.01
N ALA A 142 -8.04 -1.09 10.28
CA ALA A 142 -7.10 -0.15 10.89
C ALA A 142 -7.81 0.86 11.80
N GLU A 143 -8.96 1.40 11.39
CA GLU A 143 -9.77 2.31 12.22
C GLU A 143 -10.29 1.64 13.49
N LYS A 144 -10.81 0.41 13.39
CA LYS A 144 -11.26 -0.38 14.56
C LYS A 144 -10.13 -0.65 15.55
N LEU A 145 -8.91 -0.85 15.06
CA LEU A 145 -7.72 -1.11 15.87
C LEU A 145 -6.98 0.16 16.32
N GLY A 146 -7.44 1.34 15.92
CA GLY A 146 -6.76 2.61 16.24
C GLY A 146 -5.40 2.79 15.56
N ILE A 147 -5.15 2.11 14.44
CA ILE A 147 -3.89 2.20 13.69
C ILE A 147 -3.93 3.42 12.77
N SER A 148 -2.96 4.31 12.93
CA SER A 148 -2.80 5.54 12.14
C SER A 148 -2.52 5.27 10.66
N ARG A 149 -2.97 6.18 9.79
CA ARG A 149 -2.58 6.26 8.37
C ARG A 149 -1.82 7.56 8.19
N GLN A 150 -0.56 7.45 7.83
CA GLN A 150 0.39 8.54 7.73
C GLN A 150 0.69 8.78 6.26
N ALA A 151 0.72 10.04 5.86
CA ALA A 151 1.19 10.40 4.54
C ALA A 151 2.67 10.02 4.40
N PHE A 152 3.06 9.58 3.20
CA PHE A 152 4.46 9.56 2.83
C PHE A 152 5.06 10.97 2.96
N LEU A 153 6.35 11.03 3.29
CA LEU A 153 7.08 12.28 3.17
C LEU A 153 7.13 12.70 1.69
N PRO A 154 7.23 14.02 1.39
CA PRO A 154 7.45 14.48 0.03
C PRO A 154 8.59 13.71 -0.66
N GLY A 155 8.35 13.24 -1.88
CA GLY A 155 9.31 12.45 -2.66
C GLY A 155 9.42 10.97 -2.28
N HIS A 156 8.62 10.48 -1.32
CA HIS A 156 8.53 9.06 -0.95
C HIS A 156 7.29 8.36 -1.53
N ALA A 157 6.49 9.10 -2.31
CA ALA A 157 5.41 8.60 -3.15
C ALA A 157 5.25 9.49 -4.40
N TYR A 158 4.24 9.22 -5.22
CA TYR A 158 4.02 9.89 -6.50
C TYR A 158 3.70 11.39 -6.36
N ASP A 159 3.34 11.83 -5.16
CA ASP A 159 3.15 13.21 -4.76
C ASP A 159 4.50 13.95 -4.69
N ARG A 160 4.73 14.73 -5.77
CA ARG A 160 5.87 15.63 -6.01
C ARG A 160 7.21 14.98 -6.34
N ALA A 161 7.20 13.88 -7.08
CA ALA A 161 8.33 13.50 -7.91
C ALA A 161 8.29 14.29 -9.25
N GLY A 162 8.68 15.56 -9.21
CA GLY A 162 9.45 16.05 -10.36
C GLY A 162 10.77 15.27 -10.35
N PRO A 163 11.24 14.68 -11.45
CA PRO A 163 12.48 13.92 -11.43
C PRO A 163 13.60 14.88 -11.04
N THR A 164 14.10 14.81 -9.80
CA THR A 164 15.37 15.47 -9.47
C THR A 164 16.48 14.50 -9.85
N ILE A 165 16.55 14.23 -11.14
CA ILE A 165 17.77 13.79 -11.77
C ILE A 165 18.63 15.05 -11.88
N THR A 166 19.39 15.38 -10.83
CA THR A 166 20.57 16.22 -10.99
C THR A 166 21.65 15.38 -11.70
N VAL A 167 21.41 15.03 -12.96
CA VAL A 167 22.54 14.73 -13.86
C VAL A 167 23.16 16.09 -14.13
N ASN A 168 24.30 16.32 -13.49
CA ASN A 168 25.16 17.45 -13.79
C ASN A 168 25.73 17.22 -15.20
N LEU A 169 24.98 17.58 -16.25
CA LEU A 169 25.40 17.49 -17.65
C LEU A 169 26.48 18.53 -18.03
N SER A 170 27.11 19.18 -17.05
CA SER A 170 28.08 20.26 -17.24
C SER A 170 29.53 19.88 -16.92
N ARG A 171 29.90 18.60 -16.97
CA ARG A 171 31.31 18.18 -17.03
C ARG A 171 31.54 17.14 -18.13
N ARG A 172 31.57 17.59 -19.38
CA ARG A 172 32.47 16.97 -20.36
C ARG A 172 33.89 17.47 -20.04
N PRO A 173 34.88 16.60 -19.80
CA PRO A 173 36.27 17.00 -19.97
C PRO A 173 36.45 17.39 -21.43
N SER A 174 36.95 18.60 -21.68
CA SER A 174 37.49 18.96 -22.99
C SER A 174 38.66 18.02 -23.28
N GLU A 175 38.53 17.19 -24.30
CA GLU A 175 39.67 16.50 -24.90
C GLU A 175 40.58 17.57 -25.52
N ASP A 176 41.69 17.86 -24.85
CA ASP A 176 42.82 18.60 -25.42
C ASP A 176 43.49 17.72 -26.48
N PHE A 177 43.15 17.96 -27.75
CA PHE A 177 43.98 17.53 -28.87
C PHE A 177 45.22 18.42 -28.96
N GLY A 178 46.23 18.10 -28.15
CA GLY A 178 47.59 18.62 -28.30
C GLY A 178 48.20 18.14 -29.61
N THR A 179 48.51 19.08 -30.50
CA THR A 179 49.25 18.84 -31.74
C THR A 179 50.72 18.65 -31.41
N VAL A 180 51.25 17.44 -31.63
CA VAL A 180 52.70 17.18 -31.62
C VAL A 180 53.23 17.47 -33.03
N ARG A 181 54.12 18.46 -33.12
CA ARG A 181 55.10 18.61 -34.21
C ARG A 181 56.36 17.84 -33.84
#